data_AF-Q5EHY6-F1
#
_entry.id   AF-Q5EHY6-F1
#
_cell.length_a   1.000
_cell.length_b   1.000
_cell.length_c   1.000
_cell.angle_alpha   90.00
_cell.angle_beta   90.00
_cell.angle_gamma   90.00
#
_symmetry.space_group_name_H-M   'P 1'
#
loop_
_entity.id
_entity.type
_entity.pdbx_description
1 polymer ?
#
loop_
_entity_poly.entity_id
_entity_poly.type
_entity_poly.pdbx_seq_one_letter_code
_entity_poly.pdbx_strand_id
1 'polypeptide(L)' 'MVTTRRLPDRSQQERDPWYDWDHPDLRLNWGEPIHWDLDMYIRNRVDTSPTPVFLEYYV' A
#
# COMPACT_ATOMS: atom_id res chain seq x y z
N MET A 1 12.54 11.72 -14.73
CA MET A 1 13.49 11.06 -13.81
C MET A 1 12.66 10.14 -12.92
N VAL A 2 12.71 8.82 -13.14
CA VAL A 2 12.00 7.85 -12.30
C VAL A 2 13.01 7.37 -11.25
N THR A 3 12.91 7.88 -10.04
CA THR A 3 13.68 7.35 -8.91
C THR A 3 12.96 6.08 -8.45
N THR A 4 13.39 4.90 -8.90
CA THR A 4 12.96 3.61 -8.35
C THR A 4 13.56 3.44 -6.95
N ARG A 5 13.14 4.28 -6.01
CA ARG A 5 13.46 4.10 -4.60
C ARG A 5 12.67 2.88 -4.16
N ARG A 6 13.35 1.86 -3.62
CA ARG A 6 12.66 0.72 -2.99
C ARG A 6 11.82 1.27 -1.83
N LEU A 7 10.52 1.35 -2.06
CA LEU A 7 9.55 1.74 -1.03
C LEU A 7 9.23 0.51 -0.18
N PRO A 8 8.68 0.69 1.04
CA PRO A 8 8.21 -0.43 1.84
C PRO A 8 7.09 -1.19 1.14
N ASP A 9 7.15 -2.52 1.22
CA ASP A 9 6.18 -3.46 0.65
C ASP A 9 4.87 -3.43 1.48
N ARG A 10 4.10 -2.34 1.36
CA ARG A 10 2.83 -2.11 2.08
C ARG A 10 1.68 -1.86 1.12
N SER A 11 0.57 -2.53 1.38
CA SER A 11 -0.70 -2.34 0.68
C SER A 11 -1.25 -0.93 0.90
N GLN A 12 -1.91 -0.39 -0.12
CA GLN A 12 -2.67 0.85 -0.02
C GLN A 12 -3.78 0.76 1.03
N GLN A 13 -4.21 -0.45 1.38
CA GLN A 13 -5.21 -0.68 2.41
C GLN A 13 -4.76 -0.25 3.81
N GLU A 14 -3.45 -0.19 4.09
CA GLU A 14 -2.88 0.28 5.36
C GLU A 14 -2.85 1.80 5.51
N ARG A 15 -2.97 2.56 4.42
CA ARG A 15 -2.95 4.03 4.47
C ARG A 15 -4.20 4.58 5.14
N ASP A 16 -4.09 5.75 5.79
CA ASP A 16 -5.18 6.39 6.50
C ASP A 16 -6.41 6.61 5.59
N PRO A 17 -7.57 6.00 5.89
CA PRO A 17 -8.79 6.21 5.10
C PRO A 17 -9.42 7.60 5.29
N TRP A 18 -9.02 8.35 6.31
CA TRP A 18 -9.63 9.64 6.67
C TRP A 18 -8.85 10.85 6.17
N TYR A 19 -7.64 10.64 5.68
CA TYR A 19 -6.87 11.68 5.01
C TYR A 19 -7.47 11.97 3.62
N ASP A 20 -7.48 13.25 3.24
CA ASP A 20 -8.01 13.71 1.95
C ASP A 20 -6.94 13.54 0.85
N TRP A 21 -6.90 12.35 0.25
CA TRP A 21 -5.96 11.99 -0.81
C TRP A 21 -6.37 12.58 -2.16
N ASP A 22 -5.40 12.96 -3.00
CA ASP A 22 -5.69 13.41 -4.37
C ASP A 22 -6.35 12.30 -5.22
N HIS A 23 -6.00 11.04 -4.96
CA HIS A 23 -6.62 9.83 -5.52
C HIS A 23 -7.20 8.96 -4.39
N PRO A 24 -8.45 9.22 -3.92
CA PRO A 24 -9.04 8.53 -2.76
C PRO A 24 -9.23 7.02 -2.94
N ASP A 25 -9.44 6.58 -4.17
CA ASP A 25 -9.59 5.17 -4.54
C ASP A 25 -8.28 4.40 -4.37
N LEU A 26 -7.14 5.05 -4.61
CA LEU A 26 -5.80 4.47 -4.44
C LEU A 26 -5.13 4.86 -3.13
N ARG A 27 -5.66 5.86 -2.43
CA ARG A 27 -5.01 6.55 -1.29
C ARG A 27 -3.62 7.09 -1.65
N LEU A 28 -3.54 7.75 -2.80
CA LEU A 28 -2.29 8.34 -3.31
C LEU A 28 -2.41 9.87 -3.49
N ASN A 29 -1.32 10.58 -3.27
CA ASN A 29 -1.16 12.00 -3.57
C ASN A 29 -0.42 12.22 -4.89
N TRP A 30 -0.68 13.36 -5.53
CA TRP A 30 0.02 13.77 -6.73
C TRP A 30 1.51 14.01 -6.44
N GLY A 31 2.38 13.45 -7.27
CA GLY A 31 3.83 13.64 -7.17
C GLY A 31 4.54 12.84 -6.06
N GLU A 32 3.82 12.01 -5.30
CA GLU A 32 4.48 11.08 -4.38
C GLU A 32 5.19 9.94 -5.15
N PRO A 33 6.29 9.37 -4.61
CA PRO A 33 6.93 8.22 -5.23
C PRO A 33 5.99 7.01 -5.30
N ILE A 34 5.92 6.37 -6.47
CA ILE A 34 5.09 5.19 -6.71
C ILE A 34 5.87 3.92 -6.38
N HIS A 35 5.25 3.01 -5.63
CA HIS A 35 5.81 1.68 -5.36
C HIS A 35 5.96 0.91 -6.69
N TRP A 36 7.05 0.16 -6.86
CA TRP A 36 7.31 -0.58 -8.09
C TRP A 36 6.14 -1.53 -8.42
N ASP A 37 5.72 -2.33 -7.44
CA ASP A 37 4.56 -3.23 -7.52
C ASP A 37 3.25 -2.58 -7.06
N LEU A 38 3.01 -1.30 -7.40
CA LEU A 38 1.76 -0.62 -7.02
C LEU A 38 0.53 -1.41 -7.49
N ASP A 39 0.60 -2.01 -8.67
CA ASP A 39 -0.47 -2.81 -9.25
C ASP A 39 -0.80 -4.07 -8.43
N MET A 40 0.13 -4.59 -7.64
CA MET A 40 -0.09 -5.68 -6.69
C MET A 40 -0.72 -5.19 -5.38
N TYR A 41 -0.33 -3.99 -4.94
CA TYR A 41 -0.66 -3.42 -3.63
C TYR A 41 -1.83 -2.42 -3.65
N ILE A 42 -2.60 -2.33 -4.75
CA ILE A 42 -3.88 -1.59 -4.77
C ILE A 42 -4.91 -2.25 -3.84
N ARG A 43 -5.89 -1.45 -3.37
CA ARG A 43 -6.86 -1.82 -2.31
C ARG A 43 -7.75 -3.03 -2.61
N ASN A 44 -7.86 -3.44 -3.88
CA ASN A 44 -8.64 -4.60 -4.31
C ASN A 44 -7.80 -5.85 -4.59
N ARG A 45 -6.52 -5.86 -4.20
CA ARG A 45 -5.61 -6.98 -4.40
C ARG A 45 -4.94 -7.41 -3.08
N VAL A 46 -3.62 -7.53 -3.05
CA VAL A 46 -2.88 -8.07 -1.91
C VAL A 46 -2.94 -7.05 -0.77
N ASP A 47 -3.46 -7.48 0.37
CA ASP A 47 -3.50 -6.70 1.60
C ASP A 47 -2.43 -7.22 2.57
N THR A 48 -1.62 -6.30 3.08
CA THR A 48 -0.55 -6.56 4.06
C THR A 48 -0.91 -6.05 5.45
N SER A 49 -2.15 -5.56 5.63
CA SER A 49 -2.64 -5.11 6.92
C SER A 49 -2.50 -6.21 7.98
N PRO A 50 -2.06 -5.87 9.20
CA PRO A 50 -1.86 -6.87 10.23
C PRO A 50 -3.18 -7.52 10.62
N THR A 51 -3.25 -8.85 10.53
CA THR A 51 -4.38 -9.61 11.03
C THR A 51 -4.24 -9.87 12.53
N PRO A 52 -5.34 -9.89 13.30
CA PRO A 52 -5.29 -10.16 14.75
C PRO A 52 -4.78 -11.57 15.09
N VAL A 53 -4.82 -12.49 14.13
CA VAL A 53 -4.21 -13.80 14.23
C VAL A 53 -2.80 -13.71 13.66
N PHE A 54 -1.78 -13.96 14.49
CA PHE A 54 -0.41 -14.13 14.02
C PHE A 54 -0.32 -15.37 13.11
N LEU A 55 0.41 -15.26 12.00
CA LEU A 55 0.69 -16.35 11.06
C LEU A 55 1.56 -17.49 11.64
N GLU A 56 1.90 -17.46 12.93
CA GLU A 56 2.81 -18.42 13.58
C GLU A 56 2.24 -19.84 13.75
N TYR A 57 0.97 -20.09 13.41
CA TYR A 57 0.38 -21.43 13.53
C TYR A 57 0.66 -22.36 12.34
N TYR A 58 1.42 -21.93 11.33
CA TYR A 58 1.72 -22.72 10.12
C TYR A 58 3.18 -22.60 9.65
N VAL A 59 4.15 -22.58 10.57
CA VAL A 59 5.58 -22.79 10.27
C VAL A 59 6.15 -23.85 11.21
#